data_AF-A0A1J5DKY4-F1
#
_entry.id   AF-A0A1J5DKY4-F1
#
_cell.length_a   1.000
_cell.length_b   1.000
_cell.length_c   1.000
_cell.angle_alpha   90.00
_cell.angle_beta   90.00
_cell.angle_gamma   90.00
#
_symmetry.space_group_name_H-M   'P 1'
#
loop_
_entity.id
_entity.type
_entity.pdbx_description
1 polymer ?
#
loop_
_entity_poly.entity_id
_entity_poly.type
_entity_poly.pdbx_seq_one_letter_code
_entity_poly.pdbx_strand_id
1 'polypeptide(L)'
;MSFKETDFPLLIKFLKTFMAKETDPILIRDVLQQLIKMYEDVPLYPGIVSMCLNTAVKETSPQDLTIGQKIYVRNREDCYHGTVVAKDADGVTIKGVKSVTSEDELEIGFKEMERVSFINEKVFEEIWPSLVFDKGKRK
;
A
#
# COMPACT_ATOMS: atom_id res chain seq x y z
N MET A 1 17.44 18.68 19.34
CA MET A 1 16.42 17.81 18.74
C MET A 1 16.92 17.43 17.37
N SER A 2 17.09 16.14 17.11
CA SER A 2 17.60 15.74 15.80
C SER A 2 16.45 15.68 14.80
N PHE A 3 16.73 16.07 13.56
CA PHE A 3 15.83 16.00 12.41
C PHE A 3 15.20 14.59 12.20
N LYS A 4 15.82 13.54 12.76
CA LYS A 4 15.31 12.15 12.74
C LYS A 4 14.14 11.89 13.68
N GLU A 5 13.95 12.68 14.73
CA GLU A 5 12.99 12.35 15.80
C GLU A 5 11.55 12.77 15.48
N THR A 6 11.35 13.78 14.63
CA THR A 6 10.01 14.33 14.33
C THR A 6 9.40 13.83 13.02
N ASP A 7 10.21 13.53 12.01
CA ASP A 7 9.71 13.29 10.65
C ASP A 7 9.25 11.85 10.42
N PHE A 8 9.93 10.87 11.04
CA PHE A 8 9.54 9.46 10.95
C PHE A 8 8.18 9.16 11.58
N PRO A 9 7.86 9.65 12.79
CA PRO A 9 6.52 9.49 13.37
C PRO A 9 5.40 10.03 12.47
N LEU A 10 5.63 11.12 11.74
CA LEU A 10 4.66 11.67 10.79
C LEU A 10 4.46 10.75 9.59
N LEU A 11 5.54 10.20 9.04
CA LEU A 11 5.46 9.22 7.94
C LEU A 11 4.69 7.96 8.37
N ILE A 12 4.94 7.45 9.58
CA ILE A 12 4.19 6.31 10.14
C ILE A 12 2.72 6.65 10.34
N LYS A 13 2.40 7.86 10.81
CA LYS A 13 1.01 8.32 10.96
C LYS A 13 0.30 8.40 9.61
N PHE A 14 0.98 8.87 8.57
CA PHE A 14 0.47 8.86 7.19
C PHE A 14 0.15 7.44 6.74
N LEU A 15 1.10 6.50 6.86
CA LEU A 15 0.88 5.10 6.45
C LEU A 15 -0.29 4.46 7.19
N LYS A 16 -0.41 4.67 8.50
CA LYS A 16 -1.56 4.19 9.29
C LYS A 16 -2.89 4.75 8.76
N THR A 17 -2.92 6.04 8.45
CA THR A 17 -4.14 6.70 7.94
C THR A 17 -4.49 6.19 6.54
N PHE A 18 -3.49 5.97 5.70
CA PHE A 18 -3.65 5.46 4.36
C PHE A 18 -4.19 4.01 4.37
N MET A 19 -3.56 3.11 5.13
CA MET A 19 -4.01 1.71 5.26
C MET A 19 -5.38 1.55 5.92
N ALA A 20 -5.84 2.53 6.71
CA ALA A 20 -7.19 2.51 7.29
C ALA A 20 -8.28 2.90 6.29
N LYS A 21 -7.92 3.57 5.19
CA LYS A 21 -8.86 4.08 4.17
C LYS A 21 -8.80 3.24 2.90
N GLU A 22 -7.60 2.89 2.48
CA GLU A 22 -7.35 2.11 1.29
C GLU A 22 -7.36 0.62 1.62
N THR A 23 -8.06 -0.16 0.81
CA THR A 23 -8.23 -1.61 0.99
C THR A 23 -7.70 -2.40 -0.21
N ASP A 24 -7.38 -1.75 -1.34
CA ASP A 24 -6.77 -2.39 -2.49
C ASP A 24 -5.29 -2.74 -2.18
N PRO A 25 -4.95 -4.03 -2.02
CA PRO A 25 -3.60 -4.44 -1.66
C PRO A 25 -2.57 -4.11 -2.75
N ILE A 26 -2.98 -3.96 -4.01
CA ILE A 26 -2.09 -3.63 -5.11
C ILE A 26 -1.75 -2.14 -5.10
N LEU A 27 -2.75 -1.29 -4.87
CA LEU A 27 -2.51 0.14 -4.68
C LEU A 27 -1.62 0.38 -3.46
N ILE A 28 -1.88 -0.31 -2.35
CA ILE A 28 -1.02 -0.24 -1.15
C ILE A 28 0.43 -0.62 -1.48
N ARG A 29 0.64 -1.76 -2.16
CA ARG A 29 1.99 -2.18 -2.59
C ARG A 29 2.69 -1.11 -3.42
N ASP A 30 2.00 -0.54 -4.41
CA ASP A 30 2.62 0.40 -5.34
C ASP A 30 2.91 1.76 -4.69
N VAL A 31 2.09 2.19 -3.74
CA VAL A 31 2.37 3.36 -2.89
C VAL A 31 3.58 3.13 -2.00
N LEU A 32 3.71 1.94 -1.41
CA LEU A 32 4.90 1.59 -0.62
C LEU A 32 6.17 1.53 -1.48
N GLN A 33 6.09 0.99 -2.70
CA GLN A 33 7.21 1.03 -3.66
C GLN A 33 7.60 2.46 -4.01
N GLN A 34 6.61 3.34 -4.22
CA GLN A 34 6.87 4.75 -4.48
C GLN A 34 7.48 5.45 -3.27
N LEU A 35 7.05 5.12 -2.05
CA LEU A 35 7.67 5.62 -0.81
C LEU A 35 9.14 5.19 -0.72
N ILE A 36 9.45 3.92 -0.98
CA ILE A 36 10.83 3.40 -0.95
C ILE A 36 11.69 4.18 -1.94
N LYS A 37 11.21 4.34 -3.19
CA LYS A 37 11.93 5.10 -4.21
C LYS A 37 12.18 6.55 -3.79
N MET A 38 11.16 7.24 -3.29
CA MET A 38 11.31 8.63 -2.80
C MET A 38 12.30 8.73 -1.63
N TYR A 39 12.32 7.73 -0.76
CA TYR A 39 13.28 7.67 0.34
C TYR A 39 14.70 7.38 -0.13
N GLU A 40 14.89 6.54 -1.15
CA GLU A 40 16.20 6.31 -1.78
C GLU A 40 16.72 7.57 -2.48
N ASP A 41 15.84 8.32 -3.15
CA ASP A 41 16.19 9.56 -3.83
C ASP A 41 16.52 10.69 -2.83
N VAL A 42 15.83 10.74 -1.67
CA VAL A 42 15.94 11.81 -0.66
C VAL A 42 15.99 11.24 0.78
N PRO A 43 17.03 10.47 1.16
CA PRO A 43 17.05 9.70 2.41
C PRO A 43 17.18 10.55 3.68
N LEU A 44 17.69 11.77 3.53
CA LEU A 44 17.92 12.70 4.63
C LEU A 44 16.65 13.49 5.01
N TYR A 45 15.57 13.45 4.22
CA TYR A 45 14.40 14.30 4.41
C TYR A 45 13.06 13.54 4.40
N PRO A 46 12.74 12.74 5.44
CA PRO A 46 11.48 11.99 5.50
C PRO A 46 10.24 12.90 5.52
N GLY A 47 10.34 14.13 6.04
CA GLY A 47 9.27 15.12 5.96
C GLY A 47 8.91 15.51 4.52
N ILE A 48 9.90 15.69 3.65
CA ILE A 48 9.68 15.98 2.22
C ILE A 48 9.02 14.77 1.54
N VAL A 49 9.50 13.56 1.84
CA VAL A 49 8.89 12.32 1.34
C VAL A 49 7.41 12.24 1.75
N SER A 50 7.09 12.52 3.01
CA SER A 50 5.70 12.52 3.49
C SER A 50 4.81 13.56 2.77
N MET A 51 5.34 14.76 2.53
CA MET A 51 4.60 15.80 1.77
C MET A 51 4.32 15.36 0.33
N CYS A 52 5.34 14.84 -0.37
CA CYS A 52 5.20 14.40 -1.75
C CYS A 52 4.27 13.18 -1.88
N LEU A 53 4.32 12.25 -0.93
CA LEU A 53 3.51 11.03 -0.97
C LEU A 53 2.00 11.30 -0.89
N ASN A 54 1.58 12.34 -0.14
CA ASN A 54 0.17 12.81 -0.14
C ASN A 54 -0.33 13.21 -1.52
N THR A 55 0.57 13.59 -2.44
CA THR A 55 0.24 13.99 -3.81
C THR A 55 0.51 12.88 -4.83
N ALA A 56 1.10 11.76 -4.41
CA ALA A 56 1.45 10.67 -5.30
C ALA A 56 0.23 9.85 -5.74
N VAL A 57 -0.77 9.74 -4.86
CA VAL A 57 -2.07 9.15 -5.18
C VAL A 57 -3.07 10.27 -5.41
N LYS A 58 -3.66 10.31 -6.59
CA LYS A 58 -4.70 11.28 -6.96
C LYS A 58 -5.90 10.54 -7.51
N GLU A 59 -7.05 10.82 -6.91
CA GLU A 59 -8.33 10.46 -7.51
C GLU A 59 -8.59 11.41 -8.68
N THR A 60 -9.09 10.86 -9.79
CA THR A 60 -9.40 11.63 -10.99
C THR A 60 -10.66 11.08 -11.62
N SER A 61 -11.38 11.90 -12.39
CA SER A 61 -12.54 11.41 -13.11
C SER A 61 -12.13 10.44 -14.22
N PRO A 62 -12.96 9.44 -14.58
CA PRO A 62 -12.68 8.57 -15.73
C PRO A 62 -12.45 9.34 -17.03
N GLN A 63 -13.07 10.52 -17.17
CA GLN A 63 -12.96 11.41 -18.33
C GLN A 63 -11.61 12.12 -18.42
N ASP A 64 -10.84 12.17 -17.33
CA ASP A 64 -9.51 12.80 -17.33
C ASP A 64 -8.37 11.78 -17.49
N LEU A 65 -8.68 10.50 -17.60
CA LEU A 65 -7.68 9.45 -17.80
C LEU A 65 -6.96 9.61 -19.14
N THR A 66 -5.64 9.41 -19.10
CA THR A 66 -4.75 9.49 -20.26
C THR A 66 -4.26 8.11 -20.70
N ILE A 67 -4.07 7.94 -22.02
CA ILE A 67 -3.52 6.70 -22.57
C ILE A 67 -2.06 6.55 -22.10
N GLY A 68 -1.68 5.35 -21.67
CA GLY A 68 -0.38 5.04 -21.08
C GLY A 68 -0.33 5.23 -19.55
N GLN A 69 -1.38 5.77 -18.94
CA GLN A 69 -1.46 5.94 -17.49
C GLN A 69 -1.76 4.60 -16.81
N LYS A 70 -1.02 4.30 -15.73
CA LYS A 70 -1.35 3.21 -14.82
C LYS A 70 -2.49 3.64 -13.90
N ILE A 71 -3.54 2.83 -13.83
CA ILE A 71 -4.75 3.13 -13.06
C ILE A 71 -5.12 1.98 -12.13
N TYR A 72 -5.86 2.33 -11.08
CA TYR A 72 -6.43 1.44 -10.08
C TYR A 72 -7.92 1.78 -10.05
N VAL A 73 -8.76 0.81 -10.35
CA VAL A 73 -10.21 0.96 -10.49
C VAL A 73 -10.88 0.06 -9.48
N ARG A 74 -11.67 0.66 -8.60
CA ARG A 74 -12.52 -0.09 -7.68
C ARG A 74 -13.94 -0.18 -8.26
N ASN A 75 -14.44 -1.39 -8.41
CA ASN A 75 -15.81 -1.66 -8.79
C ASN A 75 -16.46 -2.53 -7.70
N ARG A 76 -17.17 -1.88 -6.78
CA ARG A 76 -17.71 -2.53 -5.57
C ARG A 76 -16.58 -3.21 -4.77
N GLU A 77 -16.56 -4.54 -4.76
CA GLU A 77 -15.59 -5.37 -4.04
C GLU A 77 -14.39 -5.77 -4.91
N ASP A 78 -14.51 -5.66 -6.23
CA ASP A 78 -13.42 -5.97 -7.14
C ASP A 78 -12.50 -4.77 -7.34
N CYS A 79 -11.20 -5.02 -7.28
CA CYS A 79 -10.17 -4.06 -7.63
C CYS A 79 -9.45 -4.51 -8.91
N TYR A 80 -9.44 -3.65 -9.93
CA TYR A 80 -8.76 -3.88 -11.19
C TYR A 80 -7.60 -2.90 -11.32
N HIS A 81 -6.43 -3.38 -11.73
CA HIS A 81 -5.29 -2.51 -12.00
C HIS A 81 -4.71 -2.81 -13.36
N GLY A 82 -4.26 -1.77 -14.07
CA GLY A 82 -3.70 -1.93 -15.41
C GLY A 82 -3.22 -0.61 -16.00
N THR A 83 -2.76 -0.67 -17.26
CA THR A 83 -2.37 0.53 -18.02
C THR A 83 -3.41 0.84 -19.08
N VAL A 84 -3.90 2.07 -19.15
CA VAL A 84 -4.87 2.50 -20.17
C VAL A 84 -4.25 2.40 -21.55
N VAL A 85 -4.88 1.66 -22.46
CA VAL A 85 -4.43 1.49 -23.86
C VAL A 85 -5.39 2.10 -24.87
N ALA A 86 -6.67 2.22 -24.53
CA ALA A 86 -7.67 2.89 -25.34
C ALA A 86 -8.75 3.50 -24.45
N LYS A 87 -9.45 4.49 -24.98
CA LYS A 87 -10.56 5.19 -24.33
C LYS A 87 -11.55 5.65 -25.39
N ASP A 88 -12.83 5.47 -25.12
CA ASP A 88 -13.93 5.92 -25.95
C ASP A 88 -15.02 6.58 -25.08
N ALA A 89 -16.22 6.77 -25.64
CA ALA A 89 -17.34 7.37 -24.93
C ALA A 89 -17.95 6.45 -23.86
N ASP A 90 -17.77 5.13 -23.99
CA ASP A 90 -18.40 4.13 -23.14
C ASP A 90 -17.46 3.65 -22.02
N GLY A 91 -16.15 3.79 -22.19
CA GLY A 91 -15.19 3.46 -21.13
C GLY A 91 -13.71 3.50 -21.52
N VAL A 92 -12.93 2.69 -20.78
CA VAL A 92 -11.48 2.57 -20.95
C VAL A 92 -11.09 1.10 -21.09
N THR A 93 -10.16 0.83 -22.00
CA THR A 93 -9.51 -0.48 -22.13
C THR A 93 -8.17 -0.45 -21.42
N ILE A 94 -7.93 -1.42 -20.54
CA ILE A 94 -6.67 -1.57 -19.80
C ILE A 94 -5.91 -2.83 -20.23
N LYS A 95 -4.57 -2.73 -20.27
CA LYS A 95 -3.65 -3.85 -20.54
C LYS A 95 -2.89 -4.26 -19.28
N GLY A 96 -2.49 -5.53 -19.22
CA GLY A 96 -1.71 -6.07 -18.10
C GLY A 96 -2.52 -6.12 -16.81
N VAL A 97 -3.80 -6.49 -16.94
CA VAL A 97 -4.76 -6.45 -15.85
C VAL A 97 -4.38 -7.48 -14.80
N LYS A 98 -4.36 -7.07 -13.53
CA LYS A 98 -4.63 -8.02 -12.45
C LYS A 98 -5.84 -7.55 -11.68
N SER A 99 -6.59 -8.50 -11.20
CA SER A 99 -7.76 -8.30 -10.37
C SER A 99 -7.50 -8.86 -8.98
N VAL A 100 -8.04 -8.19 -7.98
CA VAL A 100 -8.15 -8.70 -6.62
C VAL A 100 -9.62 -8.70 -6.28
N THR A 101 -10.10 -9.87 -5.88
CA THR A 101 -11.46 -10.07 -5.37
C THR A 101 -11.35 -10.35 -3.89
N SER A 102 -12.26 -9.77 -3.10
CA SER A 102 -12.31 -9.92 -1.66
C SER A 102 -13.54 -10.76 -1.32
N GLU A 103 -13.33 -11.90 -0.69
CA GLU A 103 -14.39 -12.78 -0.19
C GLU A 103 -14.15 -13.03 1.30
N ASP A 104 -15.22 -13.12 2.09
CA ASP A 104 -15.11 -13.32 3.54
C ASP A 104 -14.55 -14.72 3.88
N GLU A 105 -14.99 -15.73 3.14
CA GLU A 105 -14.56 -17.11 3.30
C GLU A 105 -14.38 -17.76 1.92
N LEU A 106 -13.25 -18.43 1.73
CA LEU A 106 -12.93 -19.20 0.54
C LEU A 106 -12.28 -20.52 0.95
N GLU A 107 -12.84 -21.64 0.49
CA GLU A 107 -12.24 -22.95 0.67
C GLU A 107 -11.19 -23.18 -0.44
N ILE A 108 -9.94 -23.45 -0.03
CA ILE A 108 -8.83 -23.70 -0.95
C ILE A 108 -8.24 -25.07 -0.64
N GLY A 109 -8.11 -25.92 -1.66
CA GLY A 109 -7.53 -27.25 -1.49
C GLY A 109 -6.00 -27.20 -1.33
N PHE A 110 -5.43 -28.03 -0.47
CA PHE A 110 -3.95 -28.08 -0.27
C PHE A 110 -3.15 -28.30 -1.56
N LYS A 111 -3.73 -28.97 -2.56
CA LYS A 111 -3.07 -29.22 -3.85
C LYS A 111 -2.95 -27.98 -4.74
N GLU A 112 -3.76 -26.96 -4.48
CA GLU A 112 -3.78 -25.69 -5.22
C GLU A 112 -2.80 -24.67 -4.62
N MET A 113 -2.29 -24.94 -3.42
CA MET A 113 -1.37 -24.07 -2.70
C MET A 113 0.09 -24.29 -3.15
N GLU A 114 0.54 -23.55 -4.16
CA GLU A 114 1.94 -23.63 -4.63
C GLU A 114 2.94 -23.02 -3.65
N ARG A 115 2.57 -21.88 -3.03
CA ARG A 115 3.41 -21.17 -2.05
C ARG A 115 2.54 -20.47 -1.03
N VAL A 116 2.76 -20.79 0.24
CA VAL A 116 2.09 -20.14 1.37
C VAL A 116 3.10 -19.31 2.15
N SER A 117 2.73 -18.11 2.57
CA SER A 117 3.54 -17.24 3.41
C SER A 117 2.66 -16.65 4.50
N PHE A 118 3.21 -16.47 5.69
CA PHE A 118 2.52 -15.89 6.83
C PHE A 118 3.38 -14.80 7.47
N ILE A 119 2.74 -13.84 8.12
CA ILE A 119 3.42 -12.79 8.89
C ILE A 119 3.61 -13.30 10.32
N ASN A 120 4.86 -13.40 10.78
CA ASN A 120 5.12 -13.71 12.18
C ASN A 120 4.96 -12.45 13.04
N GLU A 121 3.82 -12.31 13.71
CA GLU A 121 3.54 -11.19 14.60
C GLU A 121 4.41 -11.17 15.86
N LYS A 122 5.05 -12.29 16.21
CA LYS A 122 5.90 -12.46 17.40
C LYS A 122 7.40 -12.34 17.09
N VAL A 123 7.76 -11.84 15.91
CA VAL A 123 9.16 -11.75 15.48
C VAL A 123 10.08 -11.03 16.49
N PHE A 124 9.58 -10.02 17.21
CA PHE A 124 10.36 -9.36 18.26
C PHE A 124 10.57 -10.22 19.51
N GLU A 125 9.57 -10.99 19.93
CA GLU A 125 9.71 -11.93 21.05
C GLU A 125 10.74 -13.02 20.75
N GLU A 126 10.81 -13.46 19.50
CA GLU A 126 11.73 -14.51 19.07
C GLU A 126 13.16 -13.99 18.89
N ILE A 127 13.34 -12.87 18.17
CA ILE A 127 14.68 -12.39 17.79
C ILE A 127 15.28 -11.47 18.87
N TRP A 128 14.47 -10.63 19.51
CA TRP A 128 14.90 -9.70 20.55
C TRP A 128 13.99 -9.75 21.80
N PRO A 129 13.95 -10.89 22.53
CA PRO A 129 13.07 -11.04 23.70
C PRO A 129 13.25 -9.93 24.75
N SER A 130 14.47 -9.40 24.90
CA SER A 130 14.81 -8.32 25.83
C SER A 130 14.14 -6.95 25.53
N LEU A 131 13.63 -6.75 24.32
CA LEU A 131 12.93 -5.53 23.90
C LEU A 131 11.41 -5.65 24.04
N VAL A 132 10.92 -6.79 24.54
CA VAL A 132 9.50 -6.99 24.83
C VAL A 132 9.21 -6.46 26.21
N PHE A 133 8.73 -5.22 26.26
CA PHE A 133 8.37 -4.56 27.51
C PHE A 133 7.00 -5.03 27.97
N ASP A 134 6.94 -5.57 29.17
CA ASP A 134 5.70 -5.95 29.85
C ASP A 134 4.85 -4.68 30.07
N LYS A 135 3.76 -4.53 29.31
CA LYS A 135 2.88 -3.33 29.33
C LYS A 135 2.00 -3.25 30.59
N GLY A 136 2.48 -3.78 31.72
CA GLY A 136 1.66 -4.10 32.90
C GLY A 136 2.29 -3.83 34.26
N LYS A 137 3.42 -3.13 34.38
CA LYS A 137 3.91 -2.65 35.70
C LYS A 137 4.00 -1.13 35.76
N ARG A 138 2.84 -0.49 35.87
CA ARG A 138 2.75 0.79 36.58
C ARG A 138 2.97 0.48 38.06
N LYS A 139 4.12 0.89 38.60
CA LYS A 139 4.24 1.18 40.03
C LYS A 139 3.56 2.53 40.30
#